data_AF-A0A243QBB1-F1
#
_entry.id   AF-A0A243QBB1-F1
#
_cell.length_a   1.000
_cell.length_b   1.000
_cell.length_c   1.000
_cell.angle_alpha   90.00
_cell.angle_beta   90.00
_cell.angle_gamma   90.00
#
_symmetry.space_group_name_H-M   'P 1'
#
loop_
_entity.id
_entity.type
_entity.pdbx_description
1 polymer ?
#
loop_
_entity_poly.entity_id
_entity_poly.type
_entity_poly.pdbx_seq_one_letter_code
_entity_poly.pdbx_strand_id
1 'polypeptide(L)'
;MGPAYQRTTVRADLSDLPADVAATLRDHADSKQLTVTDDLPAWVTRSINPPSTTFLGKVFGRRSNPVDPDSEHQTLIVLHPTHLIVVVSGAERGVAALSCPLANASMSSTPYVPESDGFSVTGFAGDEGRAGSFYLGTGEPAGPECREAVRAAIVAAKNP
;
A
#
# COMPACT_ATOMS: atom_id res chain seq x y z
N MET A 1 2.47 10.45 -16.73
CA MET A 1 2.47 8.98 -16.72
C MET A 1 3.36 8.56 -15.56
N GLY A 2 2.80 7.91 -14.53
CA GLY A 2 3.61 7.42 -13.40
C GLY A 2 4.62 6.36 -13.84
N PRO A 3 5.59 5.98 -13.00
CA PRO A 3 6.52 4.92 -13.35
C PRO A 3 5.75 3.62 -13.58
N ALA A 4 6.08 2.91 -14.67
CA ALA A 4 5.46 1.64 -14.99
C ALA A 4 6.00 0.56 -14.03
N TYR A 5 5.20 0.21 -13.03
CA TYR A 5 5.43 -0.98 -12.20
C TYR A 5 4.63 -2.15 -12.75
N GLN A 6 5.17 -3.36 -12.62
CA GLN A 6 4.40 -4.58 -12.79
C GLN A 6 3.86 -4.99 -11.43
N ARG A 7 2.53 -5.03 -11.29
CA ARG A 7 1.86 -5.27 -10.01
C ARG A 7 1.01 -6.51 -10.03
N THR A 8 1.03 -7.22 -8.92
CA THR A 8 0.16 -8.36 -8.65
C THR A 8 -0.35 -8.22 -7.23
N THR A 9 -1.67 -8.19 -7.06
CA THR A 9 -2.30 -8.14 -5.74
C THR A 9 -3.01 -9.46 -5.47
N VAL A 10 -2.78 -10.01 -4.28
CA VAL A 10 -3.44 -11.22 -3.79
C VAL A 10 -3.98 -10.98 -2.38
N ARG A 11 -4.97 -11.78 -1.98
CA ARG A 11 -5.38 -11.85 -0.57
C ARG A 11 -4.21 -12.33 0.27
N ALA A 12 -4.03 -11.71 1.43
CA ALA A 12 -2.98 -12.08 2.38
C ALA A 12 -3.60 -12.80 3.58
N ASP A 13 -2.95 -13.87 4.02
CA ASP A 13 -3.18 -14.48 5.33
C ASP A 13 -2.22 -13.84 6.32
N LEU A 14 -2.75 -13.23 7.37
CA LEU A 14 -1.93 -12.53 8.36
C LEU A 14 -1.06 -13.49 9.19
N SER A 15 -1.43 -14.78 9.27
CA SER A 15 -0.67 -15.82 9.94
C SER A 15 0.54 -16.32 9.13
N ASP A 16 0.57 -16.06 7.82
CA ASP A 16 1.62 -16.49 6.88
C ASP A 16 2.48 -15.30 6.38
N LEU A 17 2.49 -14.20 7.13
CA LEU A 17 3.32 -13.04 6.79
C LEU A 17 4.81 -13.33 7.02
N PRO A 18 5.71 -12.76 6.19
CA PRO A 18 7.14 -12.70 6.51
C PRO A 18 7.37 -12.14 7.91
N ALA A 19 8.35 -12.71 8.64
CA ALA A 19 8.52 -12.43 10.07
C ALA A 19 8.77 -10.94 10.38
N ASP A 20 9.49 -10.24 9.52
CA ASP A 20 9.78 -8.81 9.61
C ASP A 20 8.53 -7.93 9.35
N VAL A 21 7.72 -8.30 8.37
CA VAL A 21 6.43 -7.66 8.08
C VAL A 21 5.45 -7.88 9.24
N ALA A 22 5.37 -9.11 9.76
CA ALA A 22 4.51 -9.46 10.88
C ALA A 22 4.92 -8.71 12.17
N ALA A 23 6.23 -8.64 12.45
CA ALA A 23 6.75 -7.87 13.58
C ALA A 23 6.41 -6.37 13.44
N THR A 24 6.67 -5.78 12.26
CA THR A 24 6.37 -4.36 12.02
C THR A 24 4.88 -4.05 12.13
N LEU A 25 4.01 -4.94 11.65
CA LEU A 25 2.55 -4.82 11.79
C LEU A 25 2.14 -4.82 13.26
N ARG A 26 2.66 -5.77 14.06
CA ARG A 26 2.36 -5.89 15.50
C ARG A 26 2.86 -4.67 16.27
N ASP A 27 4.12 -4.28 16.07
CA ASP A 27 4.71 -3.12 16.75
C ASP A 27 3.92 -1.83 16.46
N HIS A 28 3.53 -1.64 15.19
CA HIS A 28 2.70 -0.49 14.80
C HIS A 28 1.31 -0.57 15.43
N ALA A 29 0.65 -1.72 15.38
CA ALA A 29 -0.67 -1.94 15.97
C ALA A 29 -0.65 -1.67 17.48
N ASP A 30 0.33 -2.20 18.20
CA ASP A 30 0.52 -1.99 19.64
C ASP A 30 0.74 -0.50 19.96
N SER A 31 1.58 0.19 19.19
CA SER A 31 1.81 1.63 19.34
C SER A 31 0.56 2.49 19.15
N LYS A 32 -0.44 1.96 18.43
CA LYS A 32 -1.73 2.59 18.14
C LYS A 32 -2.89 1.99 18.93
N GLN A 33 -2.63 1.04 19.82
CA GLN A 33 -3.65 0.30 20.58
C GLN A 33 -4.72 -0.35 19.66
N LEU A 34 -4.27 -0.92 18.54
CA LEU A 34 -5.12 -1.63 17.58
C LEU A 34 -4.94 -3.13 17.78
N THR A 35 -6.04 -3.85 17.96
CA THR A 35 -6.01 -5.31 18.06
C THR A 35 -6.03 -5.90 16.65
N VAL A 36 -4.92 -6.50 16.22
CA VAL A 36 -4.83 -7.21 14.93
C VAL A 36 -5.07 -8.70 15.17
N THR A 37 -6.11 -9.24 14.54
CA THR A 37 -6.43 -10.67 14.54
C THR A 37 -6.21 -11.25 13.15
N ASP A 38 -5.94 -12.55 13.06
CA ASP A 38 -5.55 -13.19 11.79
C ASP A 38 -6.68 -13.22 10.75
N ASP A 39 -7.93 -13.01 11.16
CA ASP A 39 -9.12 -12.98 10.30
C ASP A 39 -9.41 -11.61 9.66
N LEU A 40 -8.63 -10.58 9.96
CA LEU A 40 -8.81 -9.27 9.36
C LEU A 40 -8.60 -9.31 7.84
N PRO A 41 -9.46 -8.65 7.04
CA PRO A 41 -9.27 -8.59 5.60
C PRO A 41 -7.93 -7.93 5.24
N ALA A 42 -7.09 -8.67 4.52
CA ALA A 42 -5.79 -8.20 4.09
C ALA A 42 -5.46 -8.56 2.64
N TRP A 43 -4.63 -7.72 2.02
CA TRP A 43 -4.10 -7.92 0.68
C TRP A 43 -2.63 -7.52 0.63
N VAL A 44 -1.84 -8.27 -0.13
CA VAL A 44 -0.46 -7.90 -0.44
C VAL A 44 -0.33 -7.61 -1.93
N THR A 45 0.24 -6.45 -2.26
CA THR A 45 0.64 -6.11 -3.61
C THR A 45 2.15 -6.26 -3.74
N ARG A 46 2.59 -7.12 -4.66
CA ARG A 46 3.96 -7.16 -5.14
C ARG A 46 4.13 -6.13 -6.27
N SER A 47 5.11 -5.24 -6.16
CA SER A 47 5.42 -4.23 -7.16
C SER A 47 6.86 -4.40 -7.66
N ILE A 48 7.03 -4.71 -8.94
CA ILE A 48 8.32 -4.85 -9.60
C ILE A 48 8.64 -3.58 -10.38
N ASN A 49 9.84 -3.02 -10.19
CA ASN A 49 10.39 -1.89 -10.93
C ASN A 49 11.25 -2.40 -12.11
N PRO A 50 10.70 -2.50 -13.32
CA PRO A 50 11.39 -3.11 -14.44
C PRO A 50 12.58 -2.25 -14.89
N PRO A 51 13.58 -2.85 -15.57
CA PRO A 51 14.64 -2.09 -16.24
C PRO A 51 14.07 -1.00 -17.17
N SER A 52 14.80 0.10 -17.33
CA SER A 52 14.41 1.18 -18.23
C SER A 52 14.31 0.67 -19.68
N THR A 53 13.29 1.13 -20.41
CA THR A 53 13.12 0.80 -21.83
C THR A 53 13.89 1.75 -22.76
N THR A 54 14.38 2.88 -22.25
CA THR A 54 15.14 3.88 -23.01
C THR A 54 16.55 3.41 -23.33
N PHE A 55 17.12 3.81 -24.48
CA PHE A 55 18.46 3.40 -24.91
C PHE A 55 19.54 3.77 -23.86
N LEU A 56 19.59 5.04 -23.44
CA LEU A 56 20.51 5.49 -22.41
C LEU A 56 20.25 4.77 -21.07
N GLY A 57 18.98 4.58 -20.70
CA GLY A 57 18.61 3.85 -19.49
C GLY A 57 19.13 2.42 -19.47
N LYS A 58 19.02 1.69 -20.59
CA LYS A 58 19.57 0.34 -20.74
C LYS A 58 21.08 0.31 -20.59
N VAL A 59 21.79 1.23 -21.26
CA VAL A 59 23.26 1.31 -21.22
C VAL A 59 23.78 1.59 -19.81
N PHE A 60 23.08 2.43 -19.04
CA PHE A 60 23.46 2.75 -17.65
C PHE A 60 22.81 1.83 -16.60
N GLY A 61 22.17 0.73 -16.99
CA GLY A 61 21.53 -0.20 -16.05
C GLY A 61 20.40 0.42 -15.20
N ARG A 62 19.79 1.50 -15.68
CA ARG A 62 18.75 2.23 -14.93
C ARG A 62 17.44 1.46 -14.90
N ARG A 63 16.68 1.67 -13.83
CA ARG A 63 15.30 1.21 -13.69
C ARG A 63 14.29 2.18 -14.31
N SER A 64 13.06 1.73 -14.48
CA SER A 64 11.95 2.55 -14.98
C SER A 64 11.57 3.65 -14.00
N ASN A 65 11.60 3.34 -12.71
CA ASN A 65 11.63 4.35 -11.66
C ASN A 65 13.05 4.46 -11.06
N PRO A 66 13.84 5.47 -11.39
CA PRO A 66 15.19 5.62 -10.85
C PRO A 66 15.22 6.18 -9.40
N VAL A 67 14.12 6.74 -8.90
CA VAL A 67 14.06 7.25 -7.51
C VAL A 67 13.62 6.19 -6.50
N ASP A 68 13.09 5.07 -6.98
CA ASP A 68 12.81 3.92 -6.13
C ASP A 68 14.11 3.11 -5.95
N PRO A 69 14.69 3.06 -4.74
CA PRO A 69 15.89 2.28 -4.48
C PRO A 69 15.66 0.78 -4.68
N ASP A 70 14.42 0.31 -4.53
CA ASP A 70 14.09 -1.09 -4.63
C ASP A 70 13.79 -1.50 -6.08
N SER A 71 14.36 -2.64 -6.50
CA SER A 71 13.92 -3.32 -7.72
C SER A 71 12.55 -3.98 -7.56
N GLU A 72 12.18 -4.28 -6.32
CA GLU A 72 10.91 -4.88 -5.94
C GLU A 72 10.56 -4.48 -4.51
N HIS A 73 9.30 -4.13 -4.28
CA HIS A 73 8.76 -3.92 -2.94
C HIS A 73 7.37 -4.55 -2.82
N GLN A 74 6.95 -4.79 -1.59
CA GLN A 74 5.60 -5.24 -1.27
C GLN A 74 4.86 -4.19 -0.46
N THR A 75 3.54 -4.13 -0.64
CA THR A 75 2.65 -3.33 0.18
C THR A 75 1.54 -4.22 0.71
N LEU A 76 1.53 -4.42 2.02
CA LEU A 76 0.45 -5.07 2.76
C LEU A 76 -0.57 -4.00 3.14
N ILE A 77 -1.85 -4.27 2.86
CA ILE A 77 -3.00 -3.47 3.26
C ILE A 77 -3.83 -4.33 4.20
N VAL A 78 -4.10 -3.83 5.41
CA VAL A 78 -4.94 -4.50 6.41
C VAL A 78 -6.11 -3.58 6.77
N LEU A 79 -7.33 -4.12 6.69
CA LEU A 79 -8.55 -3.44 7.11
C LEU A 79 -8.90 -3.82 8.55
N HIS A 80 -8.51 -2.95 9.48
CA HIS A 80 -8.97 -2.99 10.86
C HIS A 80 -10.34 -2.28 10.97
N PRO A 81 -11.25 -2.67 11.88
CA PRO A 81 -12.59 -2.06 11.99
C PRO A 81 -12.62 -0.53 12.10
N THR A 82 -11.57 0.08 12.65
CA THR A 82 -11.46 1.53 12.81
C THR A 82 -10.37 2.18 11.96
N HIS A 83 -9.47 1.39 11.36
CA HIS A 83 -8.24 1.90 10.72
C HIS A 83 -7.92 1.18 9.42
N LEU A 84 -7.35 1.92 8.47
CA LEU A 84 -6.59 1.34 7.38
C LEU A 84 -5.12 1.27 7.82
N ILE A 85 -4.53 0.09 7.81
CA ILE A 85 -3.11 -0.12 8.13
C ILE A 85 -2.38 -0.50 6.84
N VAL A 86 -1.23 0.11 6.59
CA VAL A 86 -0.38 -0.13 5.43
C VAL A 86 1.02 -0.46 5.92
N VAL A 87 1.57 -1.58 5.46
CA VAL A 87 2.97 -1.94 5.69
C VAL A 87 3.67 -2.05 4.35
N VAL A 88 4.83 -1.41 4.22
CA VAL A 88 5.66 -1.47 3.02
C VAL A 88 6.95 -2.17 3.37
N SER A 89 7.37 -3.13 2.55
CA SER A 89 8.66 -3.81 2.66
C SER A 89 9.42 -3.74 1.34
N GLY A 90 10.71 -3.43 1.43
CA GLY A 90 11.66 -3.48 0.31
C GLY A 90 13.06 -3.78 0.82
N ALA A 91 13.89 -4.38 -0.03
CA ALA A 91 15.23 -4.81 0.35
C ALA A 91 16.15 -3.65 0.77
N GLU A 92 16.02 -2.49 0.13
CA GLU A 92 16.84 -1.30 0.38
C GLU A 92 16.16 -0.33 1.35
N ARG A 93 14.84 -0.15 1.24
CA ARG A 93 14.09 0.76 2.13
C ARG A 93 13.75 0.18 3.51
N GLY A 94 13.92 -1.13 3.70
CA GLY A 94 13.49 -1.84 4.90
C GLY A 94 11.97 -2.03 4.98
N VAL A 95 11.46 -2.20 6.20
CA VAL A 95 10.03 -2.39 6.48
C VAL A 95 9.50 -1.24 7.32
N ALA A 96 8.37 -0.66 6.92
CA ALA A 96 7.73 0.44 7.62
C ALA A 96 6.21 0.32 7.59
N ALA A 97 5.55 0.76 8.66
CA ALA A 97 4.09 0.78 8.75
C ALA A 97 3.55 2.20 8.97
N LEU A 98 2.35 2.43 8.45
CA LEU A 98 1.55 3.62 8.71
C LEU A 98 0.08 3.23 8.80
N SER A 99 -0.73 4.05 9.48
CA SER A 99 -2.18 3.85 9.53
C SER A 99 -2.93 5.17 9.56
N CYS A 100 -4.20 5.13 9.17
CA CYS A 100 -5.13 6.24 9.33
C CYS A 100 -6.50 5.74 9.82
N PRO A 101 -7.22 6.54 10.63
CA PRO A 101 -8.60 6.21 11.01
C PRO A 101 -9.51 6.22 9.78
N LEU A 102 -10.34 5.18 9.62
CA LEU A 102 -11.26 5.06 8.47
C LEU A 102 -12.27 6.21 8.40
N ALA A 103 -12.71 6.73 9.55
CA ALA A 103 -13.61 7.87 9.63
C ALA A 103 -13.01 9.16 9.02
N ASN A 104 -11.68 9.29 9.06
CA ASN A 104 -10.95 10.44 8.51
C ASN A 104 -10.38 10.16 7.11
N ALA A 105 -10.35 8.91 6.69
CA ALA A 105 -9.77 8.49 5.44
C ALA A 105 -10.64 8.93 4.25
N SER A 106 -10.02 9.28 3.13
CA SER A 106 -10.75 9.53 1.88
C SER A 106 -9.99 8.92 0.71
N MET A 107 -10.72 8.33 -0.23
CA MET A 107 -10.16 7.78 -1.46
C MET A 107 -10.28 8.77 -2.59
N SER A 108 -9.21 8.91 -3.37
CA SER A 108 -9.22 9.64 -4.63
C SER A 108 -8.59 8.81 -5.75
N SER A 109 -9.13 8.97 -6.95
CA SER A 109 -8.45 8.53 -8.16
C SER A 109 -7.26 9.45 -8.38
N THR A 110 -6.09 8.88 -8.66
CA THR A 110 -4.91 9.70 -8.96
C THR A 110 -5.02 10.15 -10.42
N PRO A 111 -5.00 11.47 -10.73
CA PRO A 111 -5.03 11.93 -12.11
C PRO A 111 -3.91 11.25 -12.92
N TYR A 112 -4.23 10.80 -14.13
CA TYR A 112 -3.28 10.16 -15.08
C TYR A 112 -2.75 8.79 -14.69
N VAL A 113 -3.29 8.16 -13.64
CA VAL A 113 -3.03 6.75 -13.31
C VAL A 113 -4.31 5.97 -13.56
N PRO A 114 -4.29 4.93 -14.41
CA PRO A 114 -5.43 4.05 -14.58
C PRO A 114 -5.91 3.54 -13.24
N GLU A 115 -7.23 3.51 -13.07
CA GLU A 115 -7.90 2.99 -11.89
C GLU A 115 -7.58 1.51 -11.60
N SER A 116 -7.09 0.78 -12.60
CA SER A 116 -6.56 -0.58 -12.50
C SER A 116 -5.22 -0.68 -11.78
N ASP A 117 -4.47 0.42 -11.69
CA ASP A 117 -3.06 0.41 -11.24
C ASP A 117 -2.92 0.80 -9.76
N GLY A 118 -4.03 1.19 -9.12
CA GLY A 118 -4.09 1.59 -7.72
C GLY A 118 -5.03 2.77 -7.44
N PHE A 119 -4.93 3.29 -6.22
CA PHE A 119 -5.74 4.41 -5.72
C PHE A 119 -4.99 5.17 -4.62
N SER A 120 -5.33 6.44 -4.42
CA SER A 120 -4.77 7.24 -3.33
C SER A 120 -5.70 7.25 -2.13
N VAL A 121 -5.15 7.14 -0.92
CA VAL A 121 -5.87 7.34 0.33
C VAL A 121 -5.25 8.52 1.09
N THR A 122 -6.07 9.50 1.43
CA THR A 122 -5.70 10.61 2.32
C THR A 122 -6.23 10.36 3.73
N GLY A 123 -5.62 11.00 4.73
CA GLY A 123 -6.02 10.88 6.14
C GLY A 123 -4.92 10.34 7.06
N PHE A 124 -3.77 9.97 6.49
CA PHE A 124 -2.57 9.63 7.26
C PHE A 124 -2.01 10.86 7.97
N ALA A 125 -1.18 10.64 8.99
CA ALA A 125 -0.38 11.72 9.55
C ALA A 125 0.44 12.38 8.43
N GLY A 126 0.38 13.70 8.33
CA GLY A 126 1.14 14.49 7.38
C GLY A 126 1.77 15.70 8.05
N ASP A 127 2.42 16.54 7.25
CA ASP A 127 3.17 17.69 7.74
C ASP A 127 2.34 18.97 7.74
N GLU A 128 2.73 19.93 8.60
CA GLU A 128 2.17 21.29 8.64
C GLU A 128 0.64 21.37 8.78
N GLY A 129 0.05 20.41 9.49
CA GLY A 129 -1.39 20.36 9.73
C GLY A 129 -2.22 19.88 8.52
N ARG A 130 -1.58 19.37 7.47
CA ARG A 130 -2.26 18.74 6.32
C ARG A 130 -2.25 17.23 6.48
N ALA A 131 -3.35 16.58 6.13
CA ALA A 131 -3.42 15.13 6.09
C ALA A 131 -2.47 14.58 5.01
N GLY A 132 -1.67 13.59 5.40
CA GLY A 132 -0.84 12.83 4.48
C GLY A 132 -1.68 12.02 3.50
N SER A 133 -1.15 11.83 2.30
CA SER A 133 -1.70 10.97 1.26
C SER A 133 -0.74 9.83 0.98
N PHE A 134 -1.28 8.63 0.80
CA PHE A 134 -0.50 7.46 0.41
C PHE A 134 -1.12 6.81 -0.84
N TYR A 135 -0.30 6.60 -1.86
CA TYR A 135 -0.73 5.89 -3.07
C TYR A 135 -0.58 4.39 -2.86
N LEU A 136 -1.69 3.66 -2.95
CA LEU A 136 -1.76 2.20 -2.86
C LEU A 136 -1.79 1.63 -4.26
N GLY A 137 -0.64 1.16 -4.72
CA GLY A 137 -0.55 0.41 -5.97
C GLY A 137 -1.26 -0.92 -5.84
N THR A 138 -2.06 -1.26 -6.85
CA THR A 138 -2.71 -2.57 -6.96
C THR A 138 -2.52 -3.15 -8.35
N GLY A 139 -2.81 -4.44 -8.50
CA GLY A 139 -2.83 -5.13 -9.78
C GLY A 139 -3.71 -6.38 -9.72
N GLU A 140 -3.96 -6.99 -10.86
CA GLU A 140 -4.72 -8.24 -10.95
C GLU A 140 -4.04 -9.39 -10.16
N PRO A 141 -4.81 -10.38 -9.66
CA PRO A 141 -6.27 -10.50 -9.77
C PRO A 141 -7.07 -9.78 -8.68
N ALA A 142 -6.51 -9.55 -7.48
CA ALA A 142 -7.29 -9.07 -6.34
C ALA A 142 -7.29 -7.53 -6.17
N GLY A 143 -6.66 -6.79 -7.08
CA GLY A 143 -6.58 -5.33 -7.02
C GLY A 143 -7.93 -4.62 -6.99
N PRO A 144 -8.88 -4.96 -7.88
CA PRO A 144 -10.23 -4.38 -7.85
C PRO A 144 -10.99 -4.70 -6.56
N GLU A 145 -10.86 -5.94 -6.06
CA GLU A 145 -11.48 -6.39 -4.80
C GLU A 145 -10.93 -5.60 -3.61
N CYS A 146 -9.60 -5.46 -3.51
CA CYS A 146 -8.93 -4.67 -2.47
C CYS A 146 -9.43 -3.23 -2.47
N ARG A 147 -9.48 -2.59 -3.64
CA ARG A 147 -9.95 -1.21 -3.78
C ARG A 147 -11.39 -1.05 -3.30
N GLU A 148 -12.30 -1.92 -3.73
CA GLU A 148 -13.70 -1.83 -3.31
C GLU A 148 -13.86 -2.10 -1.81
N ALA A 149 -13.11 -3.03 -1.24
CA ALA A 149 -13.15 -3.29 0.19
C ALA A 149 -12.68 -2.09 1.02
N VAL A 150 -11.58 -1.42 0.61
CA VAL A 150 -11.12 -0.19 1.27
C VAL A 150 -12.19 0.92 1.13
N ARG A 151 -12.78 1.06 -0.05
CA ARG A 151 -13.86 2.04 -0.28
C ARG A 151 -15.05 1.79 0.62
N ALA A 152 -15.53 0.55 0.65
CA ALA A 152 -16.67 0.15 1.47
C ALA A 152 -16.41 0.38 2.95
N ALA A 153 -15.21 0.04 3.45
CA ALA A 153 -14.82 0.26 4.84
C ALA A 153 -14.81 1.75 5.22
N ILE A 154 -14.29 2.63 4.34
CA ILE A 154 -14.31 4.08 4.56
C ILE A 154 -15.75 4.62 4.56
N VAL A 155 -16.59 4.17 3.62
CA VAL A 155 -17.99 4.59 3.55
C VAL A 155 -18.76 4.17 4.79
N ALA A 156 -18.59 2.93 5.25
CA ALA A 156 -19.22 2.41 6.46
C ALA A 156 -18.78 3.19 7.70
N ALA A 157 -17.47 3.48 7.85
CA ALA A 157 -16.96 4.23 9.00
C ALA A 157 -17.47 5.69 9.07
N LYS A 158 -17.85 6.28 7.93
CA LYS A 158 -18.43 7.63 7.87
C LYS A 158 -19.95 7.67 8.05
N ASN A 159 -20.61 6.51 7.93
CA ASN A 159 -22.06 6.37 8.07
C ASN A 159 -22.38 5.21 9.04
N PRO A 160 -22.01 5.35 10.33
CA PRO A 160 -22.16 4.30 11.33
C PRO A 160 -23.62 3.99 11.71
#